data_AF-A0A4Y2H0T4-F1
#
_entry.id   AF-A0A4Y2H0T4-F1
#
_cell.length_a   1.000
_cell.length_b   1.000
_cell.length_c   1.000
_cell.angle_alpha   90.00
_cell.angle_beta   90.00
_cell.angle_gamma   90.00
#
_symmetry.space_group_name_H-M   'P 1'
#
loop_
_entity.id
_entity.type
_entity.pdbx_description
1 polymer ?
#
loop_
_entity_poly.entity_id
_entity_poly.type
_entity_poly.pdbx_seq_one_letter_code
_entity_poly.pdbx_strand_id
1 'polypeptide(L)'
;MKQTRRGPMSPCALRKMIQKFETTRQLGILPGRGRKQIPSSIFEDVATVVVEASNWSPHGSVSVPVVSLVLDMPHSTVRKILRRILNFYPYKIKPMHLLKDGDSEVCTTFALGFLARMVVDVTWSWNIMWSEEAQFCPNGYVNTHNC
;
A
#
# COMPACT_ATOMS: atom_id res chain seq x y z
N MET A 1 -2.43 6.15 24.99
CA MET A 1 -1.60 7.26 25.51
C MET A 1 -1.27 6.94 26.96
N LYS A 2 0.00 7.01 27.37
CA LYS A 2 0.36 6.78 28.79
C LYS A 2 -0.38 7.81 29.62
N GLN A 3 -1.19 7.37 30.59
CA GLN A 3 -1.84 8.30 31.50
C GLN A 3 -0.75 9.07 32.24
N THR A 4 -0.61 10.35 31.93
CA THR A 4 0.18 11.27 32.75
C THR A 4 -0.49 11.27 34.11
N ARG A 5 0.21 10.80 35.16
CA ARG A 5 -0.31 10.87 36.52
C ARG A 5 -0.76 12.31 36.77
N ARG A 6 -2.06 12.50 36.97
CA ARG A 6 -2.62 13.81 37.30
C ARG A 6 -2.35 14.04 38.78
N GLY A 7 -1.58 15.08 39.07
CA GLY A 7 -1.18 15.45 40.42
C GLY A 7 0.20 16.11 40.43
N PRO A 8 0.51 16.88 41.49
CA PRO A 8 1.82 17.49 41.64
C PRO A 8 2.92 16.41 41.70
N MET A 9 4.07 16.74 41.12
CA MET A 9 5.24 15.87 41.11
C MET A 9 5.65 15.49 42.54
N SER A 10 6.07 14.24 42.76
CA SER A 10 6.53 13.84 44.10
C SER A 10 7.80 14.61 44.49
N PRO A 11 8.01 14.95 45.78
CA PRO A 11 9.21 15.66 46.23
C PRO A 11 10.51 14.95 45.85
N CYS A 12 10.50 13.61 45.83
CA CYS A 12 11.63 12.79 45.41
C CYS A 12 11.94 12.95 43.91
N ALA A 13 10.91 13.00 43.04
CA ALA A 13 11.11 13.24 41.62
C ALA A 13 11.62 14.66 41.36
N LEU A 14 11.16 15.64 42.14
CA LEU A 14 11.58 17.04 42.04
C LEU A 14 13.06 17.20 42.43
N ARG A 15 13.50 16.56 43.53
CA ARG A 15 14.93 16.50 43.91
C ARG A 15 15.80 15.89 42.82
N LYS A 16 15.34 14.80 42.18
CA LYS A 16 16.08 14.17 41.06
C LYS A 16 16.16 15.08 39.83
N MET A 17 15.12 15.87 39.55
CA MET A 17 15.17 16.85 38.46
C MET A 17 16.14 17.99 38.75
N ILE A 18 16.12 18.54 39.98
CA ILE A 18 17.06 19.58 40.41
C ILE A 18 18.49 19.06 40.28
N GLN A 19 18.77 17.88 40.84
CA GLN A 19 20.09 17.26 40.75
C GLN A 19 20.53 17.05 39.30
N LYS A 20 19.66 16.52 38.43
CA LYS A 20 19.95 16.36 36.99
C LYS A 20 20.26 17.72 36.33
N PHE A 21 19.53 18.77 36.68
CA PHE A 21 19.77 20.11 36.14
C PHE A 21 21.07 20.70 36.66
N GLU A 22 21.40 20.55 37.94
CA GLU A 22 22.66 21.04 38.50
C GLU A 22 23.86 20.37 37.82
N THR A 23 23.78 19.06 37.58
CA THR A 23 24.87 18.29 36.95
C THR A 23 24.98 18.56 35.44
N THR A 24 23.87 18.52 34.70
CA THR A 24 23.89 18.51 33.23
C THR A 24 23.47 19.84 32.61
N ARG A 25 22.95 20.78 33.41
CA ARG A 25 22.32 22.05 32.98
C ARG A 25 21.19 21.88 31.97
N GLN A 26 20.63 20.68 31.88
CA GLN A 26 19.63 20.33 30.88
C GLN A 26 18.54 19.42 31.47
N LEU A 27 17.29 19.82 31.29
CA LEU A 27 16.11 19.02 31.66
C LEU A 27 15.50 18.27 30.47
N GLY A 28 16.18 18.25 29.32
CA GLY A 28 15.75 17.55 28.12
C GLY A 28 15.39 16.08 28.39
N ILE A 29 14.38 15.61 27.67
CA ILE A 29 13.99 14.20 27.68
C ILE A 29 15.10 13.44 26.99
N LEU A 30 15.79 12.59 27.75
CA LEU A 30 16.78 11.68 27.17
C LEU A 30 16.04 10.67 26.28
N PRO A 31 16.64 10.26 25.14
CA PRO A 31 16.09 9.16 24.37
C PRO A 31 15.97 7.95 25.28
N GLY A 32 14.75 7.42 25.39
CA GLY A 32 14.51 6.21 26.17
C GLY A 32 15.27 5.02 25.57
N ARG A 33 15.36 3.93 26.32
CA ARG A 33 16.03 2.67 25.91
C ARG A 33 15.54 2.07 24.57
N GLY A 34 14.45 2.61 24.01
CA GLY A 34 13.85 2.15 22.76
C GLY A 34 13.25 0.75 22.84
N ARG A 35 12.58 0.35 21.76
CA ARG A 35 12.24 -1.06 21.53
C ARG A 35 13.37 -1.67 20.68
N LYS A 36 13.73 -2.92 20.93
CA LYS A 36 14.68 -3.64 20.07
C LYS A 36 14.18 -3.61 18.63
N GLN A 37 15.08 -3.27 17.70
CA GLN A 37 14.79 -3.34 16.28
C GLN A 37 14.61 -4.80 15.87
N ILE A 38 13.81 -5.02 14.83
CA ILE A 38 13.72 -6.33 14.21
C ILE A 38 15.02 -6.54 13.41
N PRO A 39 15.69 -7.69 13.51
CA PRO A 39 16.87 -8.01 12.71
C PRO A 39 16.63 -7.84 11.21
N SER A 40 17.64 -7.38 10.47
CA SER A 40 17.55 -7.17 9.02
C SER A 40 17.38 -8.46 8.23
N SER A 41 17.94 -9.58 8.71
CA SER A 41 17.80 -10.90 8.08
C SER A 41 16.33 -11.30 7.86
N ILE A 42 15.49 -11.00 8.85
CA ILE A 42 14.05 -11.28 8.81
C ILE A 42 13.37 -10.51 7.67
N PHE A 43 13.86 -9.33 7.29
CA PHE A 43 13.25 -8.54 6.22
C PHE A 43 13.48 -9.19 4.84
N GLU A 44 14.68 -9.70 4.61
CA GLU A 44 15.04 -10.42 3.39
C GLU A 44 14.25 -11.73 3.29
N ASP A 45 14.09 -12.45 4.40
CA ASP A 45 13.26 -13.66 4.45
C ASP A 45 11.79 -13.36 4.08
N VAL A 46 11.22 -12.28 4.65
CA VAL A 46 9.86 -11.82 4.29
C VAL A 46 9.76 -11.45 2.82
N ALA A 47 10.73 -10.69 2.29
CA ALA A 47 10.73 -10.26 0.89
C ALA A 47 10.81 -11.46 -0.06
N THR A 48 11.68 -12.42 0.24
CA THR A 48 11.87 -13.64 -0.56
C THR A 48 10.59 -14.46 -0.60
N VAL A 49 9.98 -14.75 0.56
CA VAL A 49 8.73 -15.51 0.64
C VAL A 49 7.59 -14.80 -0.10
N VAL A 50 7.51 -13.47 -0.02
CA VAL A 50 6.51 -12.68 -0.75
C VAL A 50 6.66 -12.86 -2.26
N VAL A 51 7.88 -12.73 -2.78
CA VAL A 51 8.15 -12.85 -4.22
C VAL A 51 7.87 -14.27 -4.68
N GLU A 52 8.40 -15.28 -3.99
CA GLU A 52 8.16 -16.68 -4.32
C GLU A 52 6.67 -17.00 -4.32
N ALA A 53 5.95 -16.72 -3.22
CA ALA A 53 4.52 -17.01 -3.12
C ALA A 53 3.69 -16.21 -4.14
N SER A 54 4.12 -15.00 -4.52
CA SER A 54 3.45 -14.23 -5.56
C SER A 54 3.58 -14.86 -6.94
N ASN A 55 4.74 -15.47 -7.25
CA ASN A 55 4.97 -16.11 -8.55
C ASN A 55 4.10 -17.37 -8.76
N TRP A 56 3.71 -18.04 -7.67
CA TRP A 56 2.78 -19.16 -7.72
C TRP A 56 1.31 -18.74 -7.84
N SER A 57 1.01 -17.46 -7.62
CA SER A 57 -0.35 -16.93 -7.70
C SER A 57 -0.65 -16.47 -9.12
N PRO A 58 -1.78 -16.89 -9.73
CA PRO A 58 -2.20 -16.42 -11.05
C PRO A 58 -2.31 -14.89 -11.15
N HIS A 59 -2.55 -14.22 -10.02
CA HIS A 59 -2.73 -12.77 -9.93
C HIS A 59 -1.49 -12.05 -9.40
N GLY A 60 -0.37 -12.75 -9.20
CA GLY A 60 0.83 -12.15 -8.60
C GLY A 60 0.61 -11.66 -7.16
N SER A 61 -0.41 -12.18 -6.47
CA SER A 61 -0.85 -11.67 -5.17
C SER A 61 -0.48 -12.62 -4.02
N VAL A 62 -0.01 -12.07 -2.90
CA VAL A 62 0.22 -12.82 -1.66
C VAL A 62 -0.55 -12.19 -0.49
N SER A 63 -0.95 -13.02 0.48
CA SER A 63 -1.61 -12.56 1.70
C SER A 63 -0.66 -12.56 2.90
N VAL A 64 -0.85 -11.61 3.82
CA VAL A 64 -0.07 -11.54 5.06
C VAL A 64 -0.18 -12.83 5.90
N PRO A 65 -1.35 -13.48 6.03
CA PRO A 65 -1.47 -14.76 6.72
C PRO A 65 -0.59 -15.86 6.10
N VAL A 66 -0.51 -15.96 4.77
CA VAL A 66 0.34 -16.96 4.10
C VAL A 66 1.80 -16.78 4.49
N VAL A 67 2.32 -15.55 4.40
CA VAL A 67 3.71 -15.24 4.78
C VAL A 67 3.95 -15.47 6.27
N SER A 68 2.95 -15.16 7.11
CA SER A 68 2.98 -15.38 8.56
C SER A 68 3.10 -16.86 8.92
N LEU A 69 2.40 -17.74 8.21
CA LEU A 69 2.46 -19.19 8.41
C LEU A 69 3.80 -19.77 7.92
N VAL A 70 4.29 -19.35 6.76
CA VAL A 70 5.55 -19.86 6.18
C VAL A 70 6.75 -19.54 7.08
N LEU A 71 6.78 -18.33 7.66
CA LEU A 71 7.90 -17.87 8.47
C LEU A 71 7.71 -18.08 9.98
N ASP A 72 6.59 -18.67 10.40
CA ASP A 72 6.17 -18.79 11.81
C ASP A 72 6.29 -17.46 12.58
N MET A 73 5.82 -16.38 11.96
CA MET A 73 5.88 -15.04 12.53
C MET A 73 4.49 -14.51 12.86
N PRO A 74 4.33 -13.67 13.90
CA PRO A 74 3.05 -13.02 14.15
C PRO A 74 2.63 -12.15 12.96
N HIS A 75 1.36 -12.25 12.55
CA HIS A 75 0.75 -11.43 11.49
C HIS A 75 1.06 -9.93 11.63
N SER A 76 1.07 -9.41 12.86
CA SER A 76 1.37 -7.99 13.13
C SER A 76 2.82 -7.59 12.80
N THR A 77 3.76 -8.53 12.87
CA THR A 77 5.18 -8.34 12.53
C THR A 77 5.34 -8.32 11.02
N VAL A 78 4.80 -9.33 10.32
CA VAL A 78 4.82 -9.39 8.85
C VAL A 78 4.18 -8.13 8.26
N ARG A 79 3.00 -7.73 8.73
CA ARG A 79 2.35 -6.49 8.26
C ARG A 79 3.18 -5.23 8.51
N LYS A 80 3.93 -5.16 9.61
CA LYS A 80 4.82 -4.01 9.90
C LYS A 80 6.01 -4.00 8.94
N ILE A 81 6.63 -5.16 8.70
CA ILE A 81 7.76 -5.29 7.78
C ILE A 81 7.32 -4.88 6.37
N LEU A 82 6.22 -5.48 5.87
CA LEU A 82 5.67 -5.14 4.56
C LEU A 82 5.42 -3.64 4.41
N ARG A 83 4.69 -3.02 5.35
CA ARG A 83 4.28 -1.61 5.18
C ARG A 83 5.31 -0.56 5.55
N ARG A 84 6.20 -0.82 6.52
CA ARG A 84 7.10 0.21 7.08
C ARG A 84 8.55 0.05 6.64
N ILE A 85 8.93 -1.12 6.15
CA ILE A 85 10.31 -1.45 5.82
C ILE A 85 10.40 -1.71 4.31
N LEU A 86 9.59 -2.64 3.80
CA LEU A 86 9.55 -2.97 2.37
C LEU A 86 8.67 -2.04 1.54
N ASN A 87 7.90 -1.15 2.18
CA ASN A 87 6.97 -0.21 1.53
C ASN A 87 5.94 -0.87 0.59
N PHE A 88 5.53 -2.11 0.91
CA PHE A 88 4.44 -2.80 0.24
C PHE A 88 3.10 -2.41 0.85
N TYR A 89 2.25 -1.83 0.00
CA TYR A 89 0.90 -1.41 0.34
C TYR A 89 -0.11 -2.32 -0.34
N PRO A 90 -1.22 -2.68 0.33
CA PRO A 90 -2.30 -3.41 -0.33
C PRO A 90 -2.82 -2.59 -1.52
N TYR A 91 -2.78 -3.20 -2.70
CA TYR A 91 -3.39 -2.64 -3.89
C TYR A 91 -4.77 -3.28 -4.09
N LYS A 92 -5.78 -2.46 -4.38
CA LYS A 92 -7.12 -2.94 -4.73
C LYS A 92 -7.13 -3.20 -6.23
N ILE A 93 -7.17 -4.47 -6.61
CA ILE A 93 -7.36 -4.87 -8.01
C ILE A 93 -8.70 -4.30 -8.47
N LYS A 94 -8.68 -3.56 -9.58
CA LYS A 94 -9.89 -3.08 -10.23
C LYS A 94 -10.45 -4.22 -11.07
N PRO A 95 -11.76 -4.52 -11.01
CA PRO A 95 -12.36 -5.41 -11.98
C PRO A 95 -12.14 -4.81 -13.37
N MET A 96 -11.66 -5.62 -14.30
CA MET A 96 -11.52 -5.27 -15.70
C MET A 96 -12.17 -6.38 -16.52
N HIS A 97 -12.67 -6.03 -17.71
CA HIS A 97 -13.21 -7.02 -18.63
C HIS A 97 -12.14 -8.04 -19.00
N LEU A 98 -12.50 -9.32 -18.89
CA LEU A 98 -11.66 -10.39 -19.39
C LEU A 98 -11.61 -10.28 -20.92
N LEU A 99 -10.41 -10.06 -21.46
CA LEU A 99 -10.18 -10.14 -22.90
C LEU A 99 -10.38 -11.59 -23.34
N LYS A 100 -11.20 -11.80 -24.37
CA LYS A 100 -11.31 -13.09 -25.04
C LYS A 100 -10.10 -13.30 -25.93
N ASP A 101 -9.94 -14.54 -26.37
CA ASP A 101 -8.88 -14.87 -27.32
C ASP A 101 -9.05 -14.07 -28.63
N GLY A 102 -7.96 -13.51 -29.14
CA GLY A 102 -7.97 -12.60 -30.30
C GLY A 102 -8.39 -11.14 -30.04
N ASP A 103 -9.08 -10.83 -28.94
CA ASP A 103 -9.51 -9.44 -28.65
C ASP A 103 -8.32 -8.48 -28.55
N SER A 104 -7.20 -8.95 -27.99
CA SER A 104 -5.97 -8.17 -27.87
C SER A 104 -5.48 -7.71 -29.25
N GLU A 105 -5.45 -8.60 -30.24
CA GLU A 105 -4.98 -8.28 -31.59
C GLU A 105 -5.92 -7.29 -32.28
N VAL A 106 -7.23 -7.50 -32.17
CA VAL A 106 -8.25 -6.61 -32.73
C VAL A 106 -8.15 -5.20 -32.14
N CYS A 107 -8.12 -5.10 -30.80
CA CYS A 107 -8.00 -3.83 -30.08
C CYS A 107 -6.68 -3.11 -30.41
N THR A 108 -5.57 -3.85 -30.48
CA THR A 108 -4.24 -3.27 -30.78
C THR A 108 -4.17 -2.77 -32.22
N THR A 109 -4.71 -3.54 -33.17
CA THR A 109 -4.74 -3.16 -34.59
C THR A 109 -5.59 -1.90 -34.80
N PHE A 110 -6.76 -1.83 -34.15
CA PHE A 110 -7.60 -0.64 -34.18
C PHE A 110 -6.86 0.59 -33.61
N ALA A 111 -6.25 0.46 -32.42
CA ALA A 111 -5.54 1.55 -31.78
C ALA A 111 -4.35 2.07 -32.62
N LEU A 112 -3.56 1.16 -33.20
CA LEU A 112 -2.45 1.51 -34.07
C LEU A 112 -2.91 2.17 -35.37
N GLY A 113 -3.99 1.66 -35.99
CA GLY A 113 -4.59 2.27 -37.17
C GLY A 113 -5.15 3.66 -36.91
N PHE A 114 -5.80 3.85 -35.75
CA PHE A 114 -6.30 5.15 -35.30
C PHE A 114 -5.14 6.14 -35.08
N LEU A 115 -4.08 5.70 -34.41
CA LEU A 115 -2.88 6.51 -34.16
C LEU A 115 -2.20 6.93 -35.47
N ALA A 116 -2.05 6.00 -36.42
CA ALA A 116 -1.46 6.30 -37.73
C ALA A 116 -2.26 7.37 -38.48
N ARG A 117 -3.60 7.33 -38.40
CA ARG A 117 -4.45 8.36 -39.01
C ARG A 117 -4.32 9.72 -38.34
N MET A 118 -4.21 9.77 -37.01
CA MET A 118 -3.97 11.03 -36.30
C MET A 118 -2.64 11.70 -36.68
N VAL A 119 -1.60 10.90 -37.00
CA VAL A 119 -0.31 11.43 -37.46
C VAL A 119 -0.42 12.09 -38.84
N VAL A 120 -1.25 11.54 -39.71
CA VAL A 120 -1.47 12.07 -41.07
C VAL A 120 -2.36 13.31 -41.05
N ASP A 121 -3.41 13.31 -40.23
CA ASP A 121 -4.32 14.43 -40.06
C ASP A 121 -4.78 14.55 -38.60
N VAL A 122 -4.22 15.54 -37.90
CA VAL A 122 -4.56 15.84 -36.51
C VAL A 122 -5.98 16.41 -36.35
N THR A 123 -6.57 16.95 -37.43
CA THR A 123 -7.94 17.48 -37.42
C THR A 123 -8.98 16.38 -37.55
N TRP A 124 -8.61 15.23 -38.13
CA TRP A 124 -9.50 14.09 -38.37
C TRP A 124 -10.18 13.58 -37.09
N SER A 125 -9.45 13.45 -35.99
CA SER A 125 -10.01 12.97 -34.71
C SER A 125 -11.10 13.88 -34.15
N TRP A 126 -11.08 15.17 -34.48
CA TRP A 126 -12.09 16.13 -34.04
C TRP A 126 -13.40 16.05 -34.84
N ASN A 127 -13.39 15.36 -35.98
CA ASN A 127 -14.56 15.16 -36.82
C ASN A 127 -15.32 13.86 -36.49
N ILE A 128 -14.93 13.17 -35.40
CA ILE A 128 -15.57 11.92 -34.97
C ILE A 128 -16.53 12.22 -33.83
N MET A 129 -17.80 11.85 -34.03
CA MET A 129 -18.81 11.87 -32.98
C MET A 129 -18.95 10.47 -32.38
N TRP A 130 -18.66 10.34 -31.09
CA TRP A 130 -18.85 9.10 -30.35
C TRP A 130 -20.21 9.13 -29.65
N SER A 131 -20.89 7.99 -29.61
CA SER A 131 -22.13 7.79 -28.88
C SER A 131 -22.10 6.45 -28.17
N GLU A 132 -22.57 6.40 -26.93
CA GLU A 132 -22.76 5.17 -26.17
C GLU A 132 -24.14 5.17 -25.49
N GLU A 133 -24.66 3.98 -25.22
CA GLU A 133 -25.90 3.80 -24.47
C GLU A 133 -25.56 3.43 -23.02
N ALA A 134 -26.16 4.13 -22.06
CA ALA A 134 -26.03 3.84 -20.64
C ALA A 134 -27.40 3.54 -20.04
N GLN A 135 -27.48 2.45 -19.28
CA GLN A 135 -28.70 2.07 -18.57
C GLN A 135 -28.67 2.58 -17.13
N PHE A 136 -29.70 3.31 -16.74
CA PHE A 136 -29.87 3.84 -15.39
C PHE A 136 -30.99 3.11 -14.66
N CYS A 137 -30.69 2.54 -13.49
CA CYS A 137 -31.71 1.90 -12.66
C CYS A 137 -32.30 2.93 -11.67
N PRO A 138 -33.65 3.02 -11.54
CA PRO A 138 -34.30 3.95 -10.59
C PRO A 138 -33.90 3.76 -9.12
N ASN A 139 -33.36 2.59 -8.76
CA ASN A 139 -32.92 2.27 -7.40
C ASN A 139 -31.50 2.80 -7.06
N GLY A 140 -30.93 3.67 -7.91
CA GLY A 140 -29.60 4.26 -7.68
C GLY A 140 -28.42 3.33 -7.96
N TYR A 141 -28.66 2.11 -8.44
CA TYR A 141 -27.62 1.23 -8.94
C TYR A 141 -27.17 1.69 -10.33
N VAL A 142 -25.86 1.88 -10.50
CA VAL A 142 -25.23 2.14 -11.80
C VAL A 142 -24.78 0.81 -12.37
N ASN A 143 -25.11 0.54 -13.64
CA ASN A 143 -24.61 -0.64 -14.34
C ASN A 143 -23.08 -0.51 -14.50
N THR A 144 -22.31 -1.36 -13.81
CA THR A 144 -20.85 -1.37 -13.90
C THR A 144 -20.33 -2.26 -15.03
N HIS A 145 -21.20 -2.75 -15.93
CA HIS A 145 -20.81 -3.57 -17.07
C HIS A 145 -19.87 -2.85 -18.05
N ASN A 146 -19.76 -1.53 -18.01
CA ASN A 146 -18.82 -0.77 -18.84
C ASN A 146 -17.74 -0.05 -17.99
N CYS A 147 -17.63 -0.37 -16.70
CA CYS A 147 -16.76 0.32 -15.72
C CYS A 147 -15.55 -0.51 -15.27
#